data_AF-A0A1C5NUI4-F1
#
_entry.id   AF-A0A1C5NUI4-F1
#
_cell.length_a   1.000
_cell.length_b   1.000
_cell.length_c   1.000
_cell.angle_alpha   90.00
_cell.angle_beta   90.00
_cell.angle_gamma   90.00
#
_symmetry.space_group_name_H-M   'P 1'
#
loop_
_entity.id
_entity.type
_entity.pdbx_description
1 polymer ?
#
loop_
_entity_poly.entity_id
_entity_poly.type
_entity_poly.pdbx_seq_one_letter_code
_entity_poly.pdbx_strand_id
1 'polypeptide(L)'
;MSTTELESKCRELRQLQALIAEAEEEAESIKDAIKAFMGDSEAVRAGEYTVTWKSVKTARIDTRALSVALPDVAKAFTRETTTRRFCVA
;
A
#
# COMPACT_ATOMS: atom_id res chain seq x y z
N MET A 1 -21.44 10.06 -21.96
CA MET A 1 -19.98 10.09 -22.17
C MET A 1 -19.67 9.26 -23.40
N SER A 2 -19.02 9.83 -24.42
CA SER A 2 -18.60 9.12 -25.62
C SER A 2 -17.28 8.36 -25.39
N THR A 3 -16.93 7.46 -26.31
CA THR A 3 -15.64 6.75 -26.27
C THR A 3 -14.45 7.72 -26.32
N THR A 4 -14.56 8.81 -27.09
CA THR A 4 -13.55 9.87 -27.17
C THR A 4 -13.40 10.65 -25.86
N GLU A 5 -14.52 10.95 -25.18
CA GLU A 5 -14.48 11.58 -23.86
C GLU A 5 -13.86 10.66 -22.80
N LEU A 6 -14.15 9.36 -22.86
CA LEU A 6 -13.55 8.36 -21.98
C LEU A 6 -12.03 8.25 -22.20
N GLU A 7 -11.58 8.24 -23.45
CA GLU A 7 -10.15 8.23 -23.80
C GLU A 7 -9.43 9.48 -23.23
N SER A 8 -10.03 10.65 -23.40
CA SER A 8 -9.52 11.91 -22.83
C SER A 8 -9.38 11.83 -21.31
N LYS A 9 -10.40 11.30 -20.62
CA LYS A 9 -10.36 11.13 -19.15
C LYS A 9 -9.35 10.08 -18.70
N CYS A 10 -9.18 8.99 -19.44
CA CYS A 10 -8.13 8.01 -19.16
C CYS A 10 -6.74 8.62 -19.29
N ARG A 11 -6.52 9.49 -20.28
CA ARG A 11 -5.24 10.20 -20.46
C ARG A 11 -4.97 11.19 -19.32
N GLU A 12 -5.96 12.02 -18.98
CA GLU A 12 -5.90 12.95 -17.86
C GLU A 12 -5.58 12.22 -16.55
N LEU A 13 -6.26 11.09 -16.30
CA LEU A 13 -6.02 10.27 -15.12
C LEU A 13 -4.58 9.72 -15.07
N ARG A 14 -4.04 9.21 -16.19
CA ARG A 14 -2.66 8.71 -16.22
C ARG A 14 -1.63 9.79 -15.94
N GLN A 15 -1.87 11.00 -16.44
CA GLN A 15 -0.99 12.14 -16.18
C GLN A 15 -0.98 12.48 -14.69
N LEU A 16 -2.15 12.53 -14.05
CA LEU A 16 -2.25 12.74 -12.61
C LEU A 16 -1.59 11.60 -11.82
N GLN A 17 -1.77 10.35 -12.23
CA GLN A 17 -1.13 9.20 -11.60
C GLN A 17 0.40 9.25 -11.69
N ALA A 18 0.95 9.71 -12.82
CA ALA A 18 2.39 9.90 -12.97
C ALA A 18 2.92 10.97 -12.01
N LEU A 19 2.22 12.11 -11.88
CA LEU A 19 2.59 13.18 -10.94
C LEU A 19 2.50 12.71 -9.48
N ILE A 20 1.48 11.92 -9.14
CA ILE A 20 1.35 11.33 -7.80
C ILE A 20 2.52 10.37 -7.53
N ALA A 21 2.86 9.50 -8.47
CA ALA A 21 3.95 8.55 -8.30
C ALA A 21 5.29 9.25 -8.06
N GLU A 22 5.56 10.34 -8.79
CA GLU A 22 6.75 11.17 -8.58
C GLU A 22 6.75 11.82 -7.18
N ALA A 23 5.64 12.44 -6.78
CA ALA A 23 5.51 13.04 -5.44
C ALA A 23 5.60 12.00 -4.30
N GLU A 24 5.11 10.77 -4.53
CA GLU A 24 5.25 9.66 -3.59
C GLU A 24 6.70 9.22 -3.45
N GLU A 25 7.46 9.15 -4.55
CA GLU A 25 8.89 8.85 -4.53
C GLU A 25 9.69 9.93 -3.77
N GLU A 26 9.40 11.21 -4.03
CA GLU A 26 9.99 12.32 -3.27
C GLU A 26 9.66 12.24 -1.77
N ALA A 27 8.40 11.94 -1.44
CA ALA A 27 7.97 11.79 -0.05
C ALA A 27 8.68 10.62 0.65
N GLU A 28 8.89 9.48 -0.03
CA GLU A 28 9.67 8.37 0.52
C GLU A 28 11.15 8.74 0.70
N SER A 29 11.75 9.46 -0.24
CA SER A 29 13.13 9.97 -0.09
C SER A 29 13.29 10.84 1.17
N ILE A 30 12.33 11.72 1.43
CA ILE A 30 12.30 12.54 2.66
C ILE A 30 12.13 11.68 3.90
N LYS A 31 11.22 10.69 3.88
CA LYS A 31 11.04 9.76 5.00
C LYS A 31 12.32 8.98 5.28
N ASP A 32 13.04 8.55 4.26
CA ASP A 32 14.29 7.81 4.41
C ASP A 32 15.40 8.68 4.99
N ALA A 33 15.48 9.96 4.60
CA ALA A 33 16.36 10.92 5.25
C ALA A 33 16.02 11.09 6.74
N ILE A 34 14.73 11.14 7.10
CA ILE A 34 14.29 11.20 8.50
C ILE A 34 14.64 9.91 9.26
N LYS A 35 14.42 8.73 8.68
CA LYS A 35 14.80 7.44 9.30
C LYS A 35 16.31 7.33 9.48
N ALA A 36 17.10 7.77 8.50
CA ALA A 36 18.56 7.80 8.59
C ALA A 36 19.03 8.72 9.73
N PHE A 37 18.34 9.85 9.95
CA PHE A 37 18.59 10.70 11.10
C PHE A 37 18.17 10.05 12.43
N MET A 38 17.07 9.30 12.46
CA MET A 38 16.61 8.59 13.67
C MET A 38 17.57 7.47 14.09
N GLY A 39 18.22 6.79 13.15
CA GLY A 39 19.11 5.67 13.43
C GLY A 39 18.39 4.56 14.20
N ASP A 40 18.93 4.20 15.37
CA ASP A 40 18.34 3.20 16.28
C ASP A 40 17.25 3.77 17.21
N SER A 41 16.97 5.08 17.14
CA SER A 41 15.95 5.69 17.98
C SER A 41 14.56 5.40 17.48
N GLU A 42 13.72 4.81 18.34
CA GLU A 42 12.32 4.54 18.00
C GLU A 42 11.42 5.79 18.07
N ALA A 43 11.90 6.89 18.68
CA ALA A 43 11.16 8.13 18.82
C ALA A 43 12.08 9.35 18.84
N VAL A 44 11.76 10.35 18.01
CA VAL A 44 12.45 11.65 17.98
C VAL A 44 11.42 12.76 18.01
N ARG A 45 11.66 13.78 18.83
CA ARG A 45 10.87 15.01 18.84
C ARG A 45 11.63 16.10 18.10
N ALA A 46 11.05 16.63 17.04
CA ALA A 46 11.58 17.73 16.26
C ALA A 46 10.60 18.90 16.34
N GLY A 47 10.82 19.80 17.29
CA GLY A 47 9.89 20.90 17.58
C GLY A 47 8.51 20.39 17.99
N GLU A 48 7.50 20.68 17.16
CA GLU A 48 6.11 20.25 17.35
C GLU A 48 5.85 18.82 16.86
N TYR A 49 6.76 18.25 16.06
CA TYR A 49 6.58 16.92 15.47
C TYR A 49 7.11 15.82 16.39
N THR A 50 6.33 14.76 16.56
CA THR A 50 6.76 13.51 17.18
C THR A 50 6.85 12.45 16.10
N VAL A 51 8.07 12.00 15.80
CA VAL A 51 8.32 10.96 14.80
C VAL A 51 8.61 9.66 15.53
N THR A 52 7.89 8.60 15.19
CA THR A 52 8.12 7.26 15.75
C THR A 52 8.33 6.24 14.65
N TRP A 53 9.38 5.43 14.78
CA TRP A 53 9.66 4.32 13.88
C TRP A 53 9.87 3.07 14.73
N LYS A 54 8.80 2.29 14.88
CA LYS A 54 8.77 1.08 15.72
C LYS A 54 8.61 -0.16 14.86
N SER A 55 9.26 -1.24 15.26
CA SER A 55 9.06 -2.54 14.63
C SER A 55 7.64 -3.04 14.90
N VAL A 56 6.86 -3.26 13.84
CA VAL A 56 5.50 -3.83 13.94
C VAL A 56 5.57 -5.30 13.53
N LYS A 57 5.31 -6.20 14.47
CA LYS A 57 5.16 -7.63 14.19
C LYS A 57 3.69 -7.91 13.85
N THR A 58 3.42 -8.24 12.60
CA THR A 58 2.12 -8.78 12.18
C THR A 58 2.23 -10.30 12.05
N ALA A 59 1.34 -11.03 12.73
CA ALA A 59 1.17 -12.45 12.52
C ALA A 59 -0.06 -12.65 11.63
N ARG A 60 0.10 -13.33 10.51
CA ARG A 60 -0.98 -13.71 9.60
C ARG A 60 -0.99 -15.22 9.46
N ILE A 61 -2.18 -15.79 9.31
CA ILE A 61 -2.33 -17.21 9.04
C ILE A 61 -1.80 -17.48 7.63
N ASP A 62 -0.90 -18.46 7.49
CA ASP A 62 -0.49 -18.97 6.18
C ASP A 62 -1.62 -19.82 5.61
N THR A 63 -2.47 -19.19 4.80
CA THR A 63 -3.62 -19.83 4.16
C THR A 63 -3.21 -20.92 3.16
N ARG A 64 -2.00 -20.85 2.62
CA ARG A 64 -1.47 -21.88 1.71
C ARG A 64 -1.04 -23.11 2.50
N ALA A 65 -0.28 -22.93 3.58
CA ALA A 65 0.08 -24.04 4.46
C ALA A 65 -1.17 -24.69 5.08
N LEU A 66 -2.16 -23.88 5.48
CA LEU A 66 -3.43 -24.37 6.02
C LEU A 66 -4.23 -25.18 4.99
N SER A 67 -4.31 -24.74 3.73
CA SER A 67 -5.03 -25.49 2.69
C SER A 67 -4.35 -26.80 2.29
N VAL A 68 -3.02 -26.89 2.40
CA VAL A 68 -2.26 -28.13 2.19
C VAL A 68 -2.43 -29.09 3.37
N ALA A 69 -2.35 -28.59 4.61
CA ALA A 69 -2.39 -29.43 5.81
C ALA A 69 -3.82 -29.85 6.20
N LEU A 70 -4.81 -28.96 6.07
CA LEU A 70 -6.20 -29.15 6.49
C LEU A 70 -7.17 -28.57 5.44
N PRO A 71 -7.34 -29.25 4.29
CA PRO A 71 -8.14 -28.75 3.18
C PRO A 71 -9.62 -28.55 3.53
N ASP A 72 -10.20 -29.40 4.37
CA ASP A 72 -11.62 -29.31 4.74
C ASP A 72 -11.89 -28.09 5.64
N VAL A 73 -10.97 -27.78 6.56
CA VAL A 73 -11.02 -26.57 7.38
C VAL A 73 -10.81 -25.34 6.49
N ALA A 74 -9.82 -25.36 5.60
CA ALA A 74 -9.60 -24.24 4.68
C ALA A 74 -10.85 -23.95 3.82
N LYS A 75 -11.54 -24.98 3.33
CA LYS A 75 -12.81 -24.81 2.59
C LYS A 75 -13.94 -24.27 3.45
N ALA A 76 -14.12 -24.79 4.66
CA ALA A 76 -15.21 -24.38 5.55
C ALA A 76 -15.11 -22.92 6.02
N PHE A 77 -13.88 -22.39 6.10
CA PHE A 77 -13.63 -21.04 6.61
C PHE A 77 -13.19 -20.03 5.53
N THR A 78 -13.19 -20.41 4.25
CA THR A 78 -12.93 -19.48 3.14
C THR A 78 -14.23 -18.79 2.73
N ARG A 79 -14.24 -17.45 2.73
CA ARG A 79 -15.35 -16.65 2.21
C ARG A 79 -14.92 -15.92 0.94
N GLU A 80 -15.60 -16.21 -0.16
CA GLU A 80 -15.43 -15.43 -1.39
C GLU A 80 -16.07 -14.06 -1.26
N THR A 81 -15.32 -13.01 -1.61
CA THR A 81 -15.82 -11.63 -1.70
C THR A 81 -15.48 -11.08 -3.07
N THR A 82 -16.51 -10.76 -3.85
CA THR A 82 -16.33 -10.19 -5.18
C THR A 82 -16.19 -8.67 -5.07
N THR A 83 -15.05 -8.13 -5.51
CA THR A 83 -14.86 -6.68 -5.66
C THR A 83 -14.55 -6.36 -7.12
N ARG A 84 -14.98 -5.19 -7.59
CA ARG A 84 -14.62 -4.70 -8.92
C ARG A 84 -13.42 -3.78 -8.78
N ARG A 85 -12.32 -4.13 -9.47
CA ARG A 85 -11.13 -3.28 -9.54
C ARG A 85 -11.26 -2.33 -10.73
N PHE A 86 -11.10 -1.04 -10.47
CA PHE A 86 -10.87 -0.06 -11.52
C PHE A 86 -9.38 -0.06 -11.89
N CYS A 87 -9.08 -0.20 -13.18
CA CYS A 87 -7.72 -0.19 -13.70
C CYS A 87 -7.71 0.45 -15.09
N VAL A 88 -6.72 1.29 -15.34
CA VAL A 88 -6.42 1.88 -16.64
C VAL A 88 -4.98 1.46 -16.96
N ALA A 89 -4.81 0.58 -17.96
CA ALA A 89 -3.52 -0.04 -18.32
C ALA A 89 -2.90 0.63 -19.54
#